data_AF-A0A7Y7ADJ0-F1
#
_entry.id   AF-A0A7Y7ADJ0-F1
#
_cell.length_a   1.000
_cell.length_b   1.000
_cell.length_c   1.000
_cell.angle_alpha   90.00
_cell.angle_beta   90.00
_cell.angle_gamma   90.00
#
_symmetry.space_group_name_H-M   'P 1'
#
loop_
_entity.id
_entity.type
_entity.pdbx_description
1 polymer ?
#
loop_
_entity_poly.entity_id
_entity_poly.type
_entity_poly.pdbx_seq_one_letter_code
_entity_poly.pdbx_strand_id
1 'polypeptide(L)'
;MCIGGSFGGGNMFQSNQAFAMLESYSQNEIEAEDDLNNIQESQVFYNYFENSEYNITKVTKDSVYMELAGAKNDALALGVKTFQKDSIVAKNANGSWVKPEVSKELVGGTVVYSKPTKFFGQVEDVVGDSVLLTGASSEMTIAKADFLGNARTTPLTGSGWIFGVIMSVLVGIVIIGGIKKIAKVTDKIVPFMVGIYVVCALVILGMHFSEIPSAFGKIFDGAFTGLGIAGGAFGVLIQGFKRAAFSNEAGIGSASIAHSAVKTKYAASEGYVALLEPFIDTVLVCTMTALVLIISNGDGSIMTYGEEVKQGVEVTSKAFGSNLSWFPLVLTVAVILFAFSSMISWSYYGYQAWSYLFGRSKRVEYIYKGLFCLFVIVGAAAQLGAVINFSDAMIFAMLVPNVIGLFLLLPKVKEERARFKEAIKQV
;
A
#
# COMPACT_ATOMS: atom_id res chain seq x y z
N MET A 1 20.25 2.00 12.77
CA MET A 1 19.47 1.63 11.57
C MET A 1 18.34 0.66 11.94
N CYS A 2 18.61 -0.54 12.48
CA CYS A 2 17.53 -1.45 12.93
C CYS A 2 16.51 -0.84 13.90
N ILE A 3 16.98 -0.07 14.89
CA ILE A 3 16.09 0.70 15.81
C ILE A 3 15.20 1.68 15.03
N GLY A 4 15.75 2.35 14.02
CA GLY A 4 15.00 3.29 13.18
C GLY A 4 13.97 2.58 12.30
N GLY A 5 14.33 1.45 11.68
CA GLY A 5 13.38 0.63 10.90
C GLY A 5 12.24 0.09 11.76
N SER A 6 12.55 -0.24 13.02
CA SER A 6 11.57 -0.65 14.02
C SER A 6 10.59 0.47 14.39
N PHE A 7 11.03 1.72 14.52
CA PHE A 7 10.10 2.85 14.72
C PHE A 7 9.37 3.27 13.44
N GLY A 8 10.01 3.14 12.27
CA GLY A 8 9.43 3.48 10.97
C GLY A 8 8.50 2.40 10.42
N GLY A 9 9.01 1.60 9.50
CA GLY A 9 8.22 0.63 8.73
C GLY A 9 7.55 -0.44 9.59
N GLY A 10 8.22 -0.84 10.67
CA GLY A 10 7.69 -1.83 11.62
C GLY A 10 6.66 -1.29 12.62
N ASN A 11 6.45 0.03 12.69
CA ASN A 11 5.63 0.66 13.72
C ASN A 11 4.77 1.80 13.18
N MET A 12 5.35 2.97 12.91
CA MET A 12 4.57 4.13 12.49
C MET A 12 3.74 3.84 11.24
N PHE A 13 4.35 3.17 10.26
CA PHE A 13 3.67 2.79 9.01
C PHE A 13 2.50 1.85 9.26
N GLN A 14 2.71 0.81 10.08
CA GLN A 14 1.68 -0.18 10.41
C GLN A 14 0.50 0.46 11.14
N SER A 15 0.79 1.30 12.14
CA SER A 15 -0.23 2.02 12.92
C SER A 15 -1.04 2.97 12.03
N ASN A 16 -0.36 3.67 11.11
CA ASN A 16 -0.99 4.56 10.15
C ASN A 16 -1.92 3.81 9.17
N GLN A 17 -1.44 2.72 8.57
CA GLN A 17 -2.25 1.93 7.63
C GLN A 17 -3.47 1.29 8.31
N ALA A 18 -3.32 0.83 9.56
CA ALA A 18 -4.44 0.28 10.32
C ALA A 18 -5.50 1.34 10.63
N PHE A 19 -5.09 2.56 10.99
CA PHE A 19 -6.01 3.66 11.20
C PHE A 19 -6.69 4.08 9.89
N ALA A 20 -5.94 4.23 8.80
CA ALA A 20 -6.47 4.61 7.50
C ALA A 20 -7.54 3.60 7.00
N MET A 21 -7.35 2.31 7.25
CA MET A 21 -8.35 1.30 6.92
C MET A 21 -9.63 1.47 7.73
N LEU A 22 -9.49 1.70 9.04
CA LEU A 22 -10.64 1.91 9.92
C LEU A 22 -11.40 3.20 9.54
N GLU A 23 -10.66 4.28 9.25
CA GLU A 23 -11.21 5.55 8.78
C GLU A 23 -11.98 5.34 7.47
N SER A 24 -11.38 4.66 6.49
CA SER A 24 -12.00 4.34 5.20
C SER A 24 -13.29 3.52 5.34
N TYR A 25 -13.32 2.53 6.23
CA TYR A 25 -14.52 1.72 6.47
C TYR A 25 -15.65 2.51 7.15
N SER A 26 -15.32 3.50 7.98
CA SER A 26 -16.27 4.34 8.72
C SER A 26 -16.80 5.55 7.95
N GLN A 27 -16.49 5.67 6.65
CA GLN A 27 -16.96 6.77 5.82
C GLN A 27 -18.45 6.64 5.54
N ASN A 28 -19.19 7.73 5.75
CA ASN A 28 -20.62 7.83 5.49
C ASN A 28 -20.90 8.76 4.31
N GLU A 29 -21.97 8.48 3.58
CA GLU A 29 -22.50 9.37 2.54
C GLU A 29 -23.14 10.60 3.17
N ILE A 30 -23.16 11.72 2.43
CA ILE A 30 -23.85 12.93 2.84
C ILE A 30 -25.24 12.89 2.18
N GLU A 31 -26.24 12.43 2.94
CA GLU A 31 -27.52 11.95 2.37
C GLU A 31 -28.51 13.06 1.94
N ALA A 32 -28.40 14.31 2.42
CA ALA A 32 -29.35 15.37 2.04
C ALA A 32 -28.84 16.81 2.26
N GLU A 33 -29.50 17.75 1.56
CA GLU A 33 -29.24 19.21 1.55
C GLU A 33 -29.39 19.91 2.92
N ASP A 34 -30.16 19.31 3.85
CA ASP A 34 -30.55 19.90 5.13
C ASP A 34 -29.40 20.00 6.16
N ASP A 35 -28.23 19.42 5.87
CA ASP A 35 -27.09 19.34 6.80
C ASP A 35 -25.86 20.14 6.35
N LEU A 36 -25.91 20.85 5.22
CA LEU A 36 -24.73 21.54 4.67
C LEU A 36 -24.19 22.67 5.57
N ASN A 37 -25.06 23.30 6.36
CA ASN A 37 -24.65 24.26 7.39
C ASN A 37 -24.18 23.57 8.69
N ASN A 38 -24.60 22.32 8.96
CA ASN A 38 -24.18 21.56 10.14
C ASN A 38 -22.86 20.82 9.94
N ILE A 39 -22.45 20.61 8.68
CA ILE A 39 -21.15 20.05 8.31
C ILE A 39 -20.08 21.13 8.08
N GLN A 40 -20.40 22.41 8.31
CA GLN A 40 -19.37 23.46 8.33
C GLN A 40 -18.30 23.08 9.37
N GLU A 41 -17.03 23.30 9.03
CA GLU A 41 -15.83 22.86 9.75
C GLU A 41 -15.58 21.34 9.78
N SER A 42 -16.52 20.52 9.28
CA SER A 42 -16.33 19.08 9.20
C SER A 42 -15.28 18.73 8.16
N GLN A 43 -14.49 17.71 8.48
CA GLN A 43 -13.51 17.16 7.55
C GLN A 43 -14.21 16.23 6.55
N VAL A 44 -13.84 16.36 5.29
CA VAL A 44 -14.48 15.66 4.17
C VAL A 44 -13.45 15.08 3.22
N PHE A 45 -13.80 13.90 2.70
CA PHE A 45 -13.13 13.24 1.60
C PHE A 45 -13.96 13.49 0.34
N TYR A 46 -13.46 14.33 -0.56
CA TYR A 46 -14.16 14.66 -1.80
C TYR A 46 -13.49 13.99 -2.99
N ASN A 47 -14.22 13.11 -3.70
CA ASN A 47 -13.74 12.47 -4.92
C ASN A 47 -14.06 13.36 -6.13
N TYR A 48 -13.12 13.56 -7.04
CA TYR A 48 -13.35 14.35 -8.26
C TYR A 48 -12.46 13.89 -9.40
N PHE A 49 -12.69 14.41 -10.60
CA PHE A 49 -11.79 14.19 -11.74
C PHE A 49 -10.94 15.44 -11.99
N GLU A 50 -9.62 15.30 -11.89
CA GLU A 50 -8.65 16.30 -12.30
C GLU A 50 -8.45 16.19 -13.82
N ASN A 51 -8.75 17.27 -14.54
CA ASN A 51 -8.73 17.29 -16.00
C ASN A 51 -7.47 17.98 -16.50
N SER A 52 -6.66 17.27 -17.28
CA SER A 52 -5.46 17.80 -17.93
C SER A 52 -5.57 17.70 -19.44
N GLU A 53 -5.27 18.79 -20.16
CA GLU A 53 -5.28 18.79 -21.62
C GLU A 53 -3.92 18.30 -22.16
N TYR A 54 -3.97 17.37 -23.10
CA TYR A 54 -2.80 16.82 -23.79
C TYR A 54 -2.95 16.91 -25.30
N ASN A 55 -1.87 17.26 -25.99
CA ASN A 55 -1.80 17.27 -27.45
C ASN A 55 -1.29 15.93 -27.95
N ILE A 56 -2.01 15.31 -28.89
CA ILE A 56 -1.62 14.05 -29.50
C ILE A 56 -0.48 14.31 -30.48
N THR A 57 0.69 13.74 -30.22
CA THR A 57 1.89 13.92 -31.04
C THR A 57 2.08 12.78 -32.04
N LYS A 58 1.62 11.58 -31.72
CA LYS A 58 1.76 10.41 -32.60
C LYS A 58 0.71 9.35 -32.30
N VAL A 59 0.18 8.71 -33.34
CA VAL A 59 -0.71 7.55 -33.22
C VAL A 59 -0.11 6.38 -33.98
N THR A 60 0.00 5.23 -33.33
CA THR A 60 0.34 3.93 -33.94
C THR A 60 -0.89 3.04 -33.95
N LYS A 61 -0.77 1.85 -34.54
CA LYS A 61 -1.86 0.86 -34.57
C LYS A 61 -2.39 0.52 -33.17
N ASP A 62 -1.50 0.51 -32.18
CA ASP A 62 -1.80 0.03 -30.83
C ASP A 62 -1.58 1.08 -29.74
N SER A 63 -1.15 2.31 -30.05
CA SER A 63 -0.84 3.34 -29.04
C SER A 63 -1.06 4.78 -29.50
N VAL A 64 -1.41 5.66 -28.57
CA VAL A 64 -1.49 7.11 -28.73
C VAL A 64 -0.41 7.75 -27.85
N TYR A 65 0.37 8.64 -28.43
CA TYR A 65 1.41 9.43 -27.77
C TYR A 65 0.93 10.85 -27.63
N MET A 66 1.13 11.43 -26.46
CA MET A 66 0.58 12.73 -26.10
C MET A 66 1.57 13.53 -25.27
N GLU A 67 1.51 14.85 -25.38
CA GLU A 67 2.31 15.78 -24.58
C GLU A 67 1.40 16.77 -23.87
N LEU A 68 1.71 17.10 -22.62
CA LEU A 68 0.90 18.03 -21.83
C LEU A 68 0.79 19.39 -22.54
N ALA A 69 -0.43 19.89 -22.72
CA ALA A 69 -0.67 21.14 -23.42
C ALA A 69 0.02 22.30 -22.69
N GLY A 70 0.99 22.95 -23.36
CA GLY A 70 1.73 24.09 -22.81
C GLY A 70 3.02 23.75 -22.05
N ALA A 71 3.31 22.48 -21.77
CA ALA A 71 4.59 22.07 -21.18
C ALA A 71 5.49 21.39 -22.22
N LYS A 72 6.75 21.81 -22.31
CA LYS A 72 7.77 21.10 -23.07
C LYS A 72 8.40 20.06 -22.14
N ASN A 73 8.06 18.77 -22.31
CA ASN A 73 8.82 17.57 -21.86
C ASN A 73 8.03 16.45 -21.14
N ASP A 74 6.70 16.53 -20.97
CA ASP A 74 5.91 15.41 -20.45
C ASP A 74 5.27 14.61 -21.58
N ALA A 75 6.03 13.67 -22.16
CA ALA A 75 5.54 12.75 -23.19
C ALA A 75 5.00 11.47 -22.54
N LEU A 76 3.70 11.23 -22.72
CA LEU A 76 3.01 10.02 -22.29
C LEU A 76 2.67 9.15 -23.50
N ALA A 77 2.98 7.86 -23.43
CA ALA A 77 2.45 6.87 -24.36
C ALA A 77 1.35 6.08 -23.64
N LEU A 78 0.24 5.78 -24.32
CA LEU A 78 -0.85 4.96 -23.80
C LEU A 78 -1.40 4.04 -24.90
N GLY A 79 -1.72 2.79 -24.56
CA GLY A 79 -2.23 1.80 -25.51
C GLY A 79 -3.69 2.05 -25.91
N VAL A 80 -4.07 1.82 -27.17
CA VAL A 80 -5.46 1.99 -27.67
C VAL A 80 -6.44 1.06 -26.96
N LYS A 81 -5.99 -0.10 -26.48
CA LYS A 81 -6.77 -1.01 -25.63
C LYS A 81 -6.80 -0.59 -24.15
N THR A 82 -5.83 0.21 -23.73
CA THR A 82 -5.71 0.74 -22.36
C THR A 82 -6.70 1.89 -22.17
N PHE A 83 -6.86 2.73 -23.19
CA PHE A 83 -8.03 3.57 -23.28
C PHE A 83 -9.24 2.67 -23.48
N GLN A 84 -10.23 2.75 -22.59
CA GLN A 84 -11.47 2.03 -22.85
C GLN A 84 -12.07 2.59 -24.14
N LYS A 85 -12.89 1.79 -24.82
CA LYS A 85 -13.48 2.14 -26.12
C LYS A 85 -14.18 3.51 -26.09
N ASP A 86 -14.58 4.00 -24.92
CA ASP A 86 -15.32 5.24 -24.70
C ASP A 86 -14.49 6.37 -24.04
N SER A 87 -13.21 6.16 -23.73
CA SER A 87 -12.40 7.10 -22.93
C SER A 87 -11.72 8.23 -23.73
N ILE A 88 -11.74 8.18 -25.06
CA ILE A 88 -11.10 9.21 -25.90
C ILE A 88 -12.19 10.13 -26.47
N VAL A 89 -12.08 11.42 -26.14
CA VAL A 89 -12.91 12.49 -26.69
C VAL A 89 -12.03 13.65 -27.13
N ALA A 90 -12.38 14.28 -28.25
CA ALA A 90 -11.68 15.43 -28.80
C ALA A 90 -12.67 16.56 -29.06
N LYS A 91 -12.22 17.81 -28.99
CA LYS A 91 -13.06 18.96 -29.41
C LYS A 91 -13.07 19.06 -30.93
N ASN A 92 -14.27 19.11 -31.53
CA ASN A 92 -14.40 19.45 -32.95
C ASN A 92 -14.14 20.95 -33.18
N ALA A 93 -14.15 21.40 -34.45
CA ALA A 93 -13.93 22.81 -34.82
C ALA A 93 -14.92 23.80 -34.17
N ASN A 94 -16.04 23.31 -33.64
CA ASN A 94 -17.08 24.08 -32.97
C ASN A 94 -16.95 24.00 -31.43
N GLY A 95 -15.86 23.43 -30.90
CA GLY A 95 -15.59 23.32 -29.47
C GLY A 95 -16.38 22.23 -28.73
N SER A 96 -17.17 21.42 -29.44
CA SER A 96 -17.96 20.35 -28.82
C SER A 96 -17.14 19.07 -28.69
N TRP A 97 -17.29 18.38 -27.55
CA TRP A 97 -16.70 17.06 -27.35
C TRP A 97 -17.33 16.05 -28.30
N VAL A 98 -16.50 15.44 -29.14
CA VAL A 98 -16.88 14.37 -30.06
C VAL A 98 -15.98 13.17 -29.83
N LYS A 99 -16.52 11.97 -30.11
CA LYS A 99 -15.75 10.74 -30.07
C LYS A 99 -15.01 10.57 -31.41
N PRO A 100 -13.68 10.68 -31.44
CA PRO A 100 -12.93 10.51 -32.67
C PRO A 100 -12.73 9.02 -32.98
N GLU A 101 -12.69 8.66 -34.26
CA GLU A 101 -12.12 7.38 -34.66
C GLU A 101 -10.61 7.41 -34.39
N VAL A 102 -10.07 6.36 -33.78
CA VAL A 102 -8.64 6.29 -33.46
C VAL A 102 -7.85 6.02 -34.74
N SER A 103 -7.58 7.10 -35.48
CA SER A 103 -6.87 7.10 -36.76
C SER A 103 -5.64 8.02 -36.68
N LYS A 104 -4.82 8.04 -37.75
CA LYS A 104 -3.70 9.00 -37.86
C LYS A 104 -4.16 10.47 -37.87
N GLU A 105 -5.45 10.74 -38.04
CA GLU A 105 -6.04 12.08 -38.10
C GLU A 105 -6.16 12.74 -36.72
N LEU A 106 -6.01 11.96 -35.64
CA LEU A 106 -5.93 12.46 -34.27
C LEU A 106 -4.64 13.24 -33.98
N VAL A 107 -3.59 13.05 -34.78
CA VAL A 107 -2.30 13.74 -34.60
C VAL A 107 -2.49 15.25 -34.76
N GLY A 108 -2.08 16.00 -33.75
CA GLY A 108 -2.30 17.45 -33.66
C GLY A 108 -3.59 17.86 -32.95
N GLY A 109 -4.47 16.91 -32.59
CA GLY A 109 -5.65 17.16 -31.77
C GLY A 109 -5.32 17.23 -30.27
N THR A 110 -6.20 17.88 -29.51
CA THR A 110 -6.13 17.95 -28.04
C THR A 110 -7.17 17.03 -27.42
N VAL A 111 -6.75 16.26 -26.41
CA VAL A 111 -7.61 15.40 -25.59
C VAL A 111 -7.56 15.85 -24.14
N VAL A 112 -8.66 15.63 -23.41
CA VAL A 112 -8.67 15.80 -21.96
C VAL A 112 -8.48 14.43 -21.31
N TYR A 113 -7.46 14.36 -20.47
CA TYR A 113 -7.23 13.25 -19.56
C TYR A 113 -7.89 13.58 -18.23
N SER A 114 -8.95 12.84 -17.89
CA SER A 114 -9.67 12.97 -16.62
C SER A 114 -9.16 11.93 -15.63
N LYS A 115 -8.51 12.41 -14.57
CA LYS A 115 -7.89 11.58 -13.54
C LYS A 115 -8.76 11.55 -12.27
N PRO A 116 -9.22 10.38 -11.79
CA PRO A 116 -9.90 10.31 -10.50
C PRO A 116 -8.91 10.68 -9.38
N THR A 117 -9.23 11.73 -8.65
CA THR A 117 -8.45 12.32 -7.56
C THR A 117 -9.31 12.48 -6.32
N LYS A 118 -8.66 12.53 -5.14
CA LYS A 118 -9.31 12.84 -3.87
C LYS A 118 -8.76 14.11 -3.27
N PHE A 119 -9.66 14.97 -2.83
CA PHE A 119 -9.37 16.10 -1.97
C PHE A 119 -9.68 15.73 -0.52
N PHE A 120 -8.78 16.09 0.39
CA PHE A 120 -8.99 15.98 1.83
C PHE A 120 -8.85 17.37 2.44
N GLY A 121 -9.91 17.82 3.11
CA GLY A 121 -9.94 19.13 3.75
C GLY A 121 -11.23 19.35 4.51
N GLN A 122 -11.45 20.59 4.93
CA GLN A 122 -12.63 20.99 5.69
C GLN A 122 -13.62 21.73 4.81
N VAL A 123 -14.90 21.58 5.11
CA VAL A 123 -15.94 22.48 4.60
C VAL A 123 -15.77 23.81 5.32
N GLU A 124 -15.21 24.81 4.64
CA GLU A 124 -15.00 26.13 5.22
C GLU A 124 -16.29 26.94 5.21
N ASP A 125 -17.00 26.92 4.08
CA ASP A 125 -18.25 27.65 3.92
C ASP A 125 -19.17 26.99 2.89
N VAL A 126 -20.47 27.26 3.02
CA VAL A 126 -21.49 26.87 2.04
C VAL A 126 -22.24 28.13 1.63
N VAL A 127 -21.92 28.65 0.45
CA VAL A 127 -22.49 29.91 -0.06
C VAL A 127 -23.30 29.63 -1.31
N GLY A 128 -24.62 29.76 -1.18
CA GLY A 128 -25.56 29.53 -2.29
C GLY A 128 -25.55 28.07 -2.74
N ASP A 129 -25.17 27.83 -4.00
CA ASP A 129 -25.09 26.49 -4.61
C ASP A 129 -23.64 25.98 -4.71
N SER A 130 -22.74 26.54 -3.90
CA SER A 130 -21.33 26.21 -3.87
C SER A 130 -20.86 25.87 -2.45
N VAL A 131 -19.93 24.93 -2.36
CA VAL A 131 -19.23 24.50 -1.14
C VAL A 131 -17.76 24.87 -1.29
N LEU A 132 -17.22 25.62 -0.33
CA LEU A 132 -15.79 25.93 -0.25
C LEU A 132 -15.10 24.88 0.63
N LEU A 133 -14.13 24.19 0.06
CA LEU A 133 -13.28 23.24 0.76
C LEU A 133 -11.86 23.77 0.92
N THR A 134 -11.31 23.60 2.11
CA THR A 134 -9.97 24.07 2.44
C THR A 134 -9.14 22.93 2.98
N GLY A 135 -8.10 22.58 2.22
CA GLY A 135 -7.13 21.54 2.56
C GLY A 135 -5.83 22.15 3.10
N ALA A 136 -4.87 21.30 3.43
CA ALA A 136 -3.60 21.74 4.03
C ALA A 136 -2.77 22.69 3.14
N SER A 137 -2.96 22.66 1.82
CA SER A 137 -2.17 23.43 0.85
C SER A 137 -2.98 23.96 -0.34
N SER A 138 -4.30 23.81 -0.33
CA SER A 138 -5.15 24.11 -1.48
C SER A 138 -6.59 24.35 -1.06
N GLU A 139 -7.26 25.26 -1.75
CA GLU A 139 -8.69 25.53 -1.62
C GLU A 139 -9.42 25.11 -2.90
N MET A 140 -10.68 24.69 -2.77
CA MET A 140 -11.51 24.27 -3.90
C MET A 140 -12.95 24.72 -3.68
N THR A 141 -13.54 25.37 -4.69
CA THR A 141 -14.98 25.68 -4.71
C THR A 141 -15.70 24.69 -5.60
N ILE A 142 -16.73 24.03 -5.08
CA ILE A 142 -17.41 22.90 -5.72
C ILE A 142 -18.91 23.19 -5.77
N ALA A 143 -19.59 22.80 -6.86
CA ALA A 143 -21.04 22.86 -6.91
C ALA A 143 -21.68 21.90 -5.89
N LYS A 144 -22.71 22.34 -5.18
CA LYS A 144 -23.35 21.59 -4.08
C LYS A 144 -23.84 20.21 -4.51
N ALA A 145 -24.43 20.11 -5.69
CA ALA A 145 -24.88 18.84 -6.27
C ALA A 145 -23.74 17.84 -6.49
N ASP A 146 -22.56 18.32 -6.92
CA ASP A 146 -21.36 17.51 -7.14
C ASP A 146 -20.74 17.08 -5.80
N PHE A 147 -20.74 17.99 -4.83
CA PHE A 147 -20.28 17.73 -3.47
C PHE A 147 -21.11 16.62 -2.79
N LEU A 148 -22.44 16.69 -2.84
CA LEU A 148 -23.33 15.69 -2.24
C LEU A 148 -23.13 14.29 -2.83
N GLY A 149 -22.89 14.19 -4.14
CA GLY A 149 -22.63 12.91 -4.79
C GLY A 149 -21.29 12.28 -4.38
N ASN A 150 -20.25 13.12 -4.20
CA ASN A 150 -18.87 12.64 -4.19
C ASN A 150 -18.10 12.85 -2.87
N ALA A 151 -18.65 13.63 -1.93
CA ALA A 151 -18.06 13.83 -0.62
C ALA A 151 -18.49 12.76 0.38
N ARG A 152 -17.59 12.41 1.30
CA ARG A 152 -17.83 11.48 2.41
C ARG A 152 -17.24 12.07 3.69
N THR A 153 -17.90 11.85 4.83
CA THR A 153 -17.40 12.23 6.16
C THR A 153 -17.11 10.98 6.99
N THR A 154 -16.31 11.10 8.04
CA THR A 154 -16.13 10.01 9.03
C THR A 154 -16.03 10.62 10.43
N PRO A 155 -16.65 9.98 11.45
CA PRO A 155 -16.51 10.42 12.84
C PRO A 155 -15.08 10.25 13.37
N LEU A 156 -14.21 9.53 12.65
CA LEU A 156 -12.85 9.24 13.09
C LEU A 156 -11.83 10.28 12.61
N THR A 157 -12.22 11.30 11.83
CA THR A 157 -11.23 12.24 11.31
C THR A 157 -10.49 12.97 12.42
N GLY A 158 -9.16 13.05 12.28
CA GLY A 158 -8.28 13.63 13.31
C GLY A 158 -8.14 12.79 14.59
N SER A 159 -8.86 11.66 14.70
CA SER A 159 -8.81 10.76 15.86
C SER A 159 -7.72 9.68 15.75
N GLY A 160 -6.79 9.81 14.80
CA GLY A 160 -5.68 8.87 14.62
C GLY A 160 -4.85 8.68 15.89
N TRP A 161 -4.67 9.73 16.70
CA TRP A 161 -3.97 9.63 17.99
C TRP A 161 -4.74 8.76 19.00
N ILE A 162 -6.08 8.78 19.01
CA ILE A 162 -6.91 7.95 19.89
C ILE A 162 -6.74 6.48 19.51
N PHE A 163 -6.87 6.19 18.22
CA PHE A 163 -6.61 4.86 17.69
C PHE A 163 -5.19 4.39 18.07
N GLY A 164 -4.20 5.26 17.87
CA GLY A 164 -2.82 5.02 18.24
C GLY A 164 -2.61 4.73 19.72
N VAL A 165 -3.33 5.41 20.62
CA VAL A 165 -3.29 5.13 22.08
C VAL A 165 -3.84 3.74 22.38
N ILE A 166 -5.01 3.40 21.83
CA ILE A 166 -5.61 2.06 22.01
C ILE A 166 -4.65 1.00 21.49
N MET A 167 -4.11 1.20 20.29
CA MET A 167 -3.19 0.28 19.65
C MET A 167 -1.88 0.12 20.43
N SER A 168 -1.35 1.23 20.95
CA SER A 168 -0.14 1.27 21.77
C SER A 168 -0.30 0.48 23.07
N VAL A 169 -1.47 0.57 23.72
CA VAL A 169 -1.79 -0.23 24.92
C VAL A 169 -1.81 -1.72 24.58
N LEU A 170 -2.49 -2.12 23.50
CA LEU A 170 -2.56 -3.52 23.07
C LEU A 170 -1.16 -4.07 22.75
N VAL A 171 -0.35 -3.32 21.99
CA VAL A 171 1.04 -3.68 21.68
C VAL A 171 1.87 -3.79 22.96
N GLY A 172 1.76 -2.79 23.84
CA GLY A 172 2.44 -2.70 25.13
C GLY A 172 2.23 -3.96 25.99
N ILE A 173 0.98 -4.40 26.12
CA ILE A 173 0.61 -5.62 26.87
C ILE A 173 1.40 -6.84 26.37
N VAL A 174 1.61 -6.97 25.06
CA VAL A 174 2.33 -8.11 24.46
C VAL A 174 3.84 -7.96 24.61
N ILE A 175 4.39 -6.81 24.21
CA ILE A 175 5.85 -6.63 24.15
C ILE A 175 6.50 -6.62 25.55
N ILE A 176 5.78 -6.19 26.59
CA ILE A 176 6.26 -6.27 27.98
C ILE A 176 6.58 -7.74 28.37
N GLY A 177 5.81 -8.70 27.86
CA GLY A 177 6.03 -10.13 28.11
C GLY A 177 7.21 -10.75 27.35
N GLY A 178 7.86 -10.00 26.46
CA GLY A 178 9.02 -10.44 25.68
C GLY A 178 8.70 -11.53 24.65
N ILE A 179 9.74 -12.18 24.11
CA ILE A 179 9.63 -13.08 22.94
C ILE A 179 8.67 -14.26 23.15
N LYS A 180 8.56 -14.79 24.38
CA LYS A 180 7.63 -15.89 24.67
C LYS A 180 6.17 -15.46 24.53
N LYS A 181 5.82 -14.25 24.98
CA LYS A 181 4.45 -13.73 24.86
C LYS A 181 4.15 -13.32 23.42
N ILE A 182 5.13 -12.73 22.73
CA ILE A 182 5.04 -12.43 21.30
C ILE A 182 4.74 -13.70 20.52
N ALA A 183 5.54 -14.76 20.68
CA ALA A 183 5.35 -16.04 20.00
C ALA A 183 3.98 -16.68 20.27
N LYS A 184 3.49 -16.63 21.52
CA LYS A 184 2.17 -17.15 21.94
C LYS A 184 0.97 -16.35 21.41
N VAL A 185 1.23 -15.13 20.94
CA VAL A 185 0.21 -14.27 20.35
C VAL A 185 0.24 -14.42 18.83
N THR A 186 1.43 -14.42 18.23
CA THR A 186 1.62 -14.58 16.79
C THR A 186 1.24 -15.99 16.30
N ASP A 187 1.50 -17.05 17.07
CA ASP A 187 1.13 -18.44 16.72
C ASP A 187 -0.38 -18.65 16.51
N LYS A 188 -1.23 -17.77 17.07
CA LYS A 188 -2.69 -17.79 16.91
C LYS A 188 -3.20 -16.74 15.93
N ILE A 189 -2.69 -15.50 16.05
CA ILE A 189 -3.18 -14.39 15.23
C ILE A 189 -2.76 -14.57 13.77
N VAL A 190 -1.52 -14.99 13.51
CA VAL A 190 -0.99 -15.09 12.13
C VAL A 190 -1.76 -16.12 11.30
N PRO A 191 -1.98 -17.37 11.76
CA PRO A 191 -2.75 -18.33 10.97
C PRO A 191 -4.21 -17.90 10.76
N PHE A 192 -4.82 -17.22 11.75
CA PHE A 192 -6.19 -16.73 11.66
C PHE A 192 -6.32 -15.63 10.60
N MET A 193 -5.48 -14.58 10.68
CA MET A 193 -5.56 -13.43 9.77
C MET A 193 -5.22 -13.83 8.33
N VAL A 194 -4.18 -14.66 8.14
CA VAL A 194 -3.80 -15.17 6.82
C VAL A 194 -4.87 -16.13 6.28
N GLY A 195 -5.38 -17.03 7.13
CA GLY A 195 -6.39 -18.02 6.73
C GLY A 195 -7.66 -17.37 6.19
N ILE A 196 -8.22 -16.39 6.90
CA ILE A 196 -9.42 -15.68 6.44
C ILE A 196 -9.16 -14.93 5.13
N TYR A 197 -8.03 -14.23 5.05
CA TYR A 197 -7.68 -13.45 3.86
C TYR A 197 -7.51 -14.34 2.62
N VAL A 198 -6.76 -15.43 2.75
CA VAL A 198 -6.52 -16.40 1.67
C VAL A 198 -7.81 -17.09 1.24
N VAL A 199 -8.66 -17.50 2.19
CA VAL A 199 -9.95 -18.13 1.86
C VAL A 199 -10.80 -17.18 1.02
N CYS A 200 -10.90 -15.90 1.40
CA CYS A 200 -11.71 -14.95 0.65
C CYS A 200 -11.11 -14.65 -0.73
N ALA A 201 -9.79 -14.53 -0.83
CA ALA A 201 -9.12 -14.38 -2.12
C ALA A 201 -9.38 -15.60 -3.03
N LEU A 202 -9.28 -16.82 -2.50
CA LEU A 202 -9.56 -18.05 -3.24
C LEU A 202 -11.03 -18.15 -3.68
N VAL A 203 -11.98 -17.68 -2.85
CA VAL A 203 -13.40 -17.62 -3.23
C VAL A 203 -13.58 -16.68 -4.42
N ILE A 204 -13.03 -15.47 -4.39
CA ILE A 204 -13.13 -14.50 -5.49
C ILE A 204 -12.45 -15.05 -6.75
N LEU A 205 -11.25 -15.60 -6.62
CA LEU A 205 -10.54 -16.23 -7.75
C LEU A 205 -11.31 -17.43 -8.31
N GLY A 206 -12.01 -18.18 -7.47
CA GLY A 206 -12.90 -19.26 -7.89
C GLY A 206 -14.13 -18.75 -8.66
N MET A 207 -14.72 -17.64 -8.24
CA MET A 207 -15.82 -16.97 -8.95
C MET A 207 -15.38 -16.47 -10.33
N HIS A 208 -14.14 -16.00 -10.44
CA HIS A 208 -13.55 -15.46 -11.67
C HIS A 208 -12.48 -16.36 -12.29
N PHE A 209 -12.65 -17.69 -12.18
CA PHE A 209 -11.60 -18.64 -12.54
C PHE A 209 -11.14 -18.52 -14.00
N SER A 210 -12.05 -18.22 -14.92
CA SER A 210 -11.77 -18.03 -16.36
C SER A 210 -10.91 -16.79 -16.65
N GLU A 211 -10.88 -15.81 -15.75
CA GLU A 211 -10.17 -14.54 -15.93
C GLU A 211 -8.72 -14.59 -15.43
N ILE A 212 -8.38 -15.58 -14.60
CA ILE A 212 -7.04 -15.75 -14.02
C ILE A 212 -5.93 -15.75 -15.09
N PRO A 213 -6.03 -16.51 -16.20
CA PRO A 213 -4.99 -16.49 -17.23
C PRO A 213 -4.82 -15.10 -17.88
N SER A 214 -5.93 -14.38 -18.08
CA SER A 214 -5.89 -13.01 -18.62
C SER A 214 -5.25 -12.04 -17.64
N ALA A 215 -5.53 -12.18 -16.34
CA ALA A 215 -4.91 -11.37 -15.29
C ALA A 215 -3.38 -11.56 -15.24
N PHE A 216 -2.88 -12.80 -15.36
CA PHE A 216 -1.44 -13.04 -15.51
C PHE A 216 -0.89 -12.37 -16.78
N GLY A 217 -1.59 -12.48 -17.91
CA GLY A 217 -1.22 -11.76 -19.14
C GLY A 217 -1.03 -10.26 -18.91
N LYS A 218 -1.98 -9.61 -18.23
CA LYS A 218 -1.88 -8.18 -17.87
C LYS A 218 -0.68 -7.86 -16.98
N ILE A 219 -0.29 -8.74 -16.05
CA ILE A 219 0.91 -8.57 -15.21
C ILE A 219 2.17 -8.57 -16.08
N PHE A 220 2.31 -9.55 -16.97
CA PHE A 220 3.48 -9.65 -17.85
C PHE A 220 3.52 -8.48 -18.84
N ASP A 221 2.40 -8.14 -19.46
CA ASP A 221 2.31 -7.00 -20.37
C ASP A 221 2.66 -5.69 -19.63
N GLY A 222 2.12 -5.47 -18.43
CA GLY A 222 2.41 -4.27 -17.63
C GLY A 222 3.87 -4.18 -17.17
N ALA A 223 4.52 -5.30 -16.88
CA ALA A 223 5.92 -5.33 -16.43
C ALA A 223 6.93 -5.17 -17.58
N PHE A 224 6.60 -5.67 -18.77
CA PHE A 224 7.54 -5.76 -19.91
C PHE A 224 7.21 -4.83 -21.09
N THR A 225 6.15 -4.02 -21.02
CA THR A 225 5.86 -2.99 -22.04
C THR A 225 6.41 -1.61 -21.67
N GLY A 226 6.82 -0.82 -22.67
CA GLY A 226 7.46 0.49 -22.51
C GLY A 226 6.55 1.64 -22.06
N LEU A 227 5.34 1.35 -21.57
CA LEU A 227 4.35 2.33 -21.09
C LEU A 227 4.65 2.86 -19.66
N GLY A 228 5.68 2.33 -19.00
CA GLY A 228 6.19 2.87 -17.73
C GLY A 228 6.88 4.23 -17.92
N ILE A 229 6.33 5.28 -17.31
CA ILE A 229 6.79 6.68 -17.33
C ILE A 229 8.32 6.81 -17.25
N ALA A 230 8.89 7.69 -18.10
CA ALA A 230 10.27 8.23 -18.09
C ALA A 230 11.44 7.25 -17.82
N GLY A 231 11.27 5.96 -18.14
CA GLY A 231 12.26 4.90 -17.88
C GLY A 231 11.80 3.48 -18.24
N GLY A 232 10.60 3.32 -18.82
CA GLY A 232 10.07 2.06 -19.34
C GLY A 232 10.07 0.92 -18.32
N ALA A 233 10.26 -0.32 -18.76
CA ALA A 233 10.23 -1.51 -17.89
C ALA A 233 11.14 -1.44 -16.64
N PHE A 234 12.25 -0.70 -16.68
CA PHE A 234 13.16 -0.58 -15.55
C PHE A 234 12.53 0.15 -14.35
N GLY A 235 11.73 1.19 -14.57
CA GLY A 235 11.05 1.91 -13.49
C GLY A 235 10.01 1.03 -12.77
N VAL A 236 9.23 0.27 -13.54
CA VAL A 236 8.23 -0.68 -13.02
C VAL A 236 8.89 -1.78 -12.20
N LEU A 237 10.01 -2.35 -12.68
CA LEU A 237 10.77 -3.36 -11.95
C LEU A 237 11.33 -2.81 -10.64
N ILE A 238 11.90 -1.60 -10.64
CA ILE A 238 12.41 -0.97 -9.41
C ILE A 238 11.28 -0.79 -8.39
N GLN A 239 10.11 -0.32 -8.82
CA GLN A 239 8.96 -0.19 -7.92
C GLN A 239 8.51 -1.55 -7.38
N GLY A 240 8.47 -2.57 -8.24
CA GLY A 240 8.18 -3.95 -7.84
C GLY A 240 9.16 -4.48 -6.80
N PHE A 241 10.47 -4.33 -7.03
CA PHE A 241 11.50 -4.71 -6.05
C PHE A 241 11.38 -3.94 -4.74
N LYS A 242 11.14 -2.63 -4.81
CA LYS A 242 10.98 -1.78 -3.62
C LYS A 242 9.82 -2.25 -2.75
N ARG A 243 8.66 -2.54 -3.36
CA ARG A 243 7.46 -2.99 -2.63
C ARG A 243 7.57 -4.45 -2.18
N ALA A 244 8.16 -5.33 -2.98
CA ALA A 244 8.41 -6.72 -2.59
C ALA A 244 9.39 -6.81 -1.41
N ALA A 245 10.48 -6.05 -1.42
CA ALA A 245 11.44 -6.00 -0.32
C ALA A 245 10.83 -5.44 0.97
N PHE A 246 9.84 -4.55 0.87
CA PHE A 246 9.08 -4.08 2.03
C PHE A 246 8.13 -5.16 2.57
N SER A 247 7.53 -5.99 1.70
CA SER A 247 6.59 -7.05 2.10
C SER A 247 7.28 -8.22 2.80
N ASN A 248 8.31 -8.79 2.16
CA ASN A 248 8.97 -10.00 2.66
C ASN A 248 10.29 -9.76 3.40
N GLU A 249 10.68 -8.49 3.53
CA GLU A 249 11.90 -8.08 4.23
C GLU A 249 13.20 -8.69 3.69
N ALA A 250 13.20 -9.16 2.43
CA ALA A 250 14.35 -9.81 1.82
C ALA A 250 15.54 -8.84 1.74
N GLY A 251 16.68 -9.30 2.25
CA GLY A 251 17.94 -8.54 2.26
C GLY A 251 18.03 -7.47 3.36
N ILE A 252 16.96 -7.17 4.10
CA ILE A 252 16.97 -6.18 5.20
C ILE A 252 17.74 -6.72 6.43
N GLY A 253 17.63 -8.02 6.71
CA GLY A 253 18.30 -8.66 7.85
C GLY A 253 17.55 -8.56 9.18
N SER A 254 16.29 -8.13 9.17
CA SER A 254 15.40 -8.10 10.34
C SER A 254 14.91 -9.51 10.73
N ALA A 255 14.40 -10.28 9.77
CA ALA A 255 13.84 -11.62 10.01
C ALA A 255 14.85 -12.58 10.69
N SER A 256 16.14 -12.48 10.35
CA SER A 256 17.19 -13.31 10.95
C SER A 256 17.32 -13.10 12.47
N ILE A 257 16.88 -11.95 13.00
CA ILE A 257 16.84 -11.68 14.44
C ILE A 257 15.83 -12.61 15.15
N ALA A 258 14.65 -12.81 14.56
CA ALA A 258 13.66 -13.78 15.08
C ALA A 258 14.20 -15.21 14.98
N HIS A 259 14.67 -15.62 13.79
CA HIS A 259 15.16 -16.97 13.55
C HIS A 259 16.36 -17.33 14.42
N SER A 260 17.21 -16.36 14.77
CA SER A 260 18.35 -16.60 15.68
C SER A 260 17.95 -17.04 17.09
N ALA A 261 16.68 -16.81 17.50
CA ALA A 261 16.16 -17.24 18.79
C ALA A 261 15.70 -18.70 18.81
N VAL A 262 15.58 -19.35 17.64
CA VAL A 262 15.13 -20.74 17.54
C VAL A 262 16.20 -21.70 18.05
N LYS A 263 15.77 -22.73 18.78
CA LYS A 263 16.65 -23.78 19.30
C LYS A 263 16.86 -24.85 18.24
N THR A 264 17.87 -24.69 17.40
CA THR A 264 18.31 -25.70 16.43
C THR A 264 19.78 -26.09 16.64
N LYS A 265 20.13 -27.33 16.27
CA LYS A 265 21.52 -27.81 16.21
C LYS A 265 22.24 -27.39 14.93
N TYR A 266 21.49 -27.04 13.88
CA TYR A 266 22.01 -26.70 12.55
C TYR A 266 21.38 -25.39 12.08
N ALA A 267 22.18 -24.32 11.99
CA ALA A 267 21.69 -23.01 11.55
C ALA A 267 21.04 -23.06 10.16
N ALA A 268 21.57 -23.89 9.26
CA ALA A 268 21.01 -24.07 7.93
C ALA A 268 19.60 -24.68 7.94
N SER A 269 19.22 -25.47 8.95
CA SER A 269 17.84 -26.00 9.05
C SER A 269 16.84 -24.86 9.23
N GLU A 270 17.17 -23.91 10.10
CA GLU A 270 16.35 -22.73 10.34
C GLU A 270 16.36 -21.81 9.12
N GLY A 271 17.50 -21.71 8.43
CA GLY A 271 17.58 -21.01 7.15
C GLY A 271 16.60 -21.54 6.10
N TYR A 272 16.34 -22.85 6.02
CA TYR A 272 15.32 -23.40 5.12
C TYR A 272 13.89 -23.09 5.57
N VAL A 273 13.63 -23.07 6.88
CA VAL A 273 12.32 -22.66 7.43
C VAL A 273 12.04 -21.19 7.11
N ALA A 274 13.04 -20.32 7.27
CA ALA A 274 12.95 -18.90 6.97
C ALA A 274 12.60 -18.61 5.49
N LEU A 275 12.94 -19.50 4.55
CA LEU A 275 12.55 -19.34 3.14
C LEU A 275 11.04 -19.49 2.89
N LEU A 276 10.30 -20.09 3.83
CA LEU A 276 8.85 -20.19 3.73
C LEU A 276 8.17 -18.83 3.92
N GLU A 277 8.78 -17.91 4.66
CA GLU A 277 8.23 -16.57 4.90
C GLU A 277 8.01 -15.78 3.61
N PRO A 278 9.03 -15.49 2.78
CA PRO A 278 8.85 -14.78 1.52
C PRO A 278 8.00 -15.56 0.50
N PHE A 279 8.00 -16.89 0.57
CA PHE A 279 7.17 -17.71 -0.31
C PHE A 279 5.68 -17.57 0.03
N ILE A 280 5.30 -17.72 1.29
CA ILE A 280 3.91 -17.59 1.73
C ILE A 280 3.44 -16.15 1.54
N ASP A 281 4.23 -15.17 1.97
CA ASP A 281 3.88 -13.75 1.86
C ASP A 281 3.78 -13.29 0.39
N THR A 282 4.92 -13.27 -0.32
CA THR A 282 4.97 -12.63 -1.64
C THR A 282 4.44 -13.53 -2.75
N VAL A 283 4.86 -14.80 -2.78
CA VAL A 283 4.54 -15.68 -3.91
C VAL A 283 3.09 -16.14 -3.86
N LEU A 284 2.55 -16.42 -2.67
CA LEU A 284 1.15 -16.84 -2.53
C LEU A 284 0.24 -15.65 -2.23
N VAL A 285 0.38 -14.99 -1.08
CA VAL A 285 -0.60 -14.00 -0.61
C VAL A 285 -0.61 -12.73 -1.47
N CYS A 286 0.55 -12.14 -1.77
CA CYS A 286 0.60 -10.95 -2.62
C CYS A 286 0.16 -11.24 -4.06
N THR A 287 0.50 -12.42 -4.62
CA THR A 287 0.01 -12.82 -5.94
C THR A 287 -1.51 -12.95 -5.98
N MET A 288 -2.11 -13.62 -4.99
CA MET A 288 -3.58 -13.71 -4.89
C MET A 288 -4.23 -12.32 -4.80
N THR A 289 -3.63 -11.42 -4.01
CA THR A 289 -4.07 -10.03 -3.90
C THR A 289 -4.00 -9.31 -5.25
N ALA A 290 -2.87 -9.42 -5.96
CA ALA A 290 -2.68 -8.81 -7.27
C ALA A 290 -3.68 -9.33 -8.30
N LEU A 291 -3.96 -10.63 -8.31
CA LEU A 291 -4.96 -11.23 -9.20
C LEU A 291 -6.37 -10.72 -8.90
N VAL A 292 -6.78 -10.68 -7.63
CA VAL A 292 -8.08 -10.11 -7.23
C VAL A 292 -8.19 -8.65 -7.66
N LEU A 293 -7.15 -7.85 -7.44
CA LEU A 293 -7.11 -6.45 -7.86
C LEU A 293 -7.28 -6.30 -9.38
N ILE A 294 -6.56 -7.08 -10.18
CA ILE A 294 -6.57 -6.97 -11.65
C ILE A 294 -7.90 -7.43 -12.26
N ILE A 295 -8.48 -8.50 -11.71
CA ILE A 295 -9.77 -9.03 -12.15
C ILE A 295 -10.88 -8.05 -11.78
N SER A 296 -10.93 -7.62 -10.52
CA SER A 296 -11.98 -6.70 -10.03
C SER A 296 -11.91 -5.32 -10.68
N ASN A 297 -10.71 -4.89 -11.12
CA ASN A 297 -10.51 -3.65 -11.86
C ASN A 297 -10.69 -3.83 -13.39
N GLY A 298 -11.41 -4.86 -13.84
CA GLY A 298 -11.60 -5.15 -15.26
C GLY A 298 -12.23 -4.00 -16.06
N ASP A 299 -13.06 -3.20 -15.40
CA ASP A 299 -13.73 -2.00 -15.92
C ASP A 299 -13.05 -0.68 -15.54
N GLY A 300 -11.86 -0.73 -14.92
CA GLY A 300 -11.12 0.45 -14.48
C GLY A 300 -11.78 1.29 -13.37
N SER A 301 -12.86 0.80 -12.75
CA SER A 301 -13.63 1.56 -11.75
C SER A 301 -12.91 1.70 -10.40
N ILE A 302 -11.90 0.87 -10.14
CA ILE A 302 -11.22 0.79 -8.83
C ILE A 302 -9.92 1.60 -8.84
N MET A 303 -9.11 1.44 -9.90
CA MET A 303 -7.82 2.12 -10.04
C MET A 303 -7.43 2.30 -11.51
N THR A 304 -6.71 3.39 -11.78
CA THR A 304 -6.12 3.66 -13.09
C THR A 304 -4.71 3.08 -13.16
N TYR A 305 -4.43 2.25 -14.17
CA TYR A 305 -3.08 1.73 -14.38
C TYR A 305 -2.10 2.85 -14.78
N GLY A 306 -0.87 2.77 -14.26
CA GLY A 306 0.17 3.77 -14.51
C GLY A 306 0.14 4.97 -13.57
N GLU A 307 -0.87 5.06 -12.70
CA GLU A 307 -0.97 6.11 -11.70
C GLU A 307 -0.57 5.64 -10.30
N GLU A 308 -0.05 6.57 -9.49
CA GLU A 308 0.27 6.28 -8.11
C GLU A 308 -1.00 6.10 -7.27
N VAL A 309 -1.15 4.90 -6.72
CA VAL A 309 -2.17 4.61 -5.72
C VAL A 309 -1.71 5.18 -4.37
N LYS A 310 -2.28 6.31 -3.97
CA LYS A 310 -1.95 6.99 -2.69
C LYS A 310 -2.39 6.19 -1.45
N GLN A 311 -3.47 5.40 -1.56
CA GLN A 311 -4.01 4.58 -0.46
C GLN A 311 -4.27 3.14 -0.94
N GLY A 312 -3.25 2.28 -0.88
CA GLY A 312 -3.32 0.91 -1.42
C GLY A 312 -4.36 0.03 -0.73
N VAL A 313 -4.55 0.20 0.58
CA VAL A 313 -5.51 -0.58 1.36
C VAL A 313 -6.95 -0.31 0.92
N GLU A 314 -7.28 0.92 0.54
CA GLU A 314 -8.62 1.27 0.03
C GLU A 314 -8.92 0.56 -1.29
N VAL A 315 -7.94 0.50 -2.20
CA VAL A 315 -8.06 -0.19 -3.49
C VAL A 315 -8.32 -1.68 -3.29
N THR A 316 -7.61 -2.32 -2.35
CA THR A 316 -7.87 -3.71 -1.96
C THR A 316 -9.27 -3.87 -1.37
N SER A 317 -9.70 -2.96 -0.49
CA SER A 317 -11.03 -2.99 0.11
C SER A 317 -12.14 -2.91 -0.93
N LYS A 318 -12.01 -1.99 -1.90
CA LYS A 318 -12.95 -1.84 -3.02
C LYS A 318 -13.00 -3.09 -3.91
N ALA A 319 -11.84 -3.65 -4.26
CA ALA A 319 -11.77 -4.84 -5.11
C ALA A 319 -12.38 -6.09 -4.47
N PHE A 320 -12.14 -6.31 -3.18
CA PHE A 320 -12.80 -7.43 -2.52
C PHE A 320 -14.28 -7.12 -2.23
N GLY A 321 -14.61 -5.87 -1.88
CA GLY A 321 -15.97 -5.42 -1.58
C GLY A 321 -16.92 -5.48 -2.77
N SER A 322 -16.43 -5.29 -4.00
CA SER A 322 -17.23 -5.44 -5.22
C SER A 322 -17.68 -6.87 -5.48
N ASN A 323 -16.97 -7.86 -4.90
CA ASN A 323 -17.28 -9.28 -5.03
C ASN A 323 -17.97 -9.85 -3.77
N LEU A 324 -17.56 -9.39 -2.60
CA LEU A 324 -18.03 -9.85 -1.29
C LEU A 324 -18.37 -8.63 -0.42
N SER A 325 -19.64 -8.23 -0.37
CA SER A 325 -20.09 -7.02 0.32
C SER A 325 -19.77 -6.97 1.82
N TRP A 326 -19.62 -8.12 2.48
CA TRP A 326 -19.24 -8.23 3.89
C TRP A 326 -17.71 -8.22 4.12
N PHE A 327 -16.92 -8.39 3.06
CA PHE A 327 -15.46 -8.51 3.19
C PHE A 327 -14.75 -7.23 3.63
N PRO A 328 -15.17 -6.00 3.27
CA PRO A 328 -14.52 -4.78 3.77
C PRO A 328 -14.40 -4.73 5.30
N LEU A 329 -15.42 -5.21 6.03
CA LEU A 329 -15.36 -5.34 7.49
C LEU A 329 -14.29 -6.35 7.93
N VAL A 330 -14.27 -7.51 7.28
CA VAL A 330 -13.31 -8.57 7.55
C VAL A 330 -11.88 -8.13 7.24
N LEU A 331 -11.67 -7.42 6.13
CA LEU A 331 -10.40 -6.82 5.75
C LEU A 331 -9.95 -5.79 6.76
N THR A 332 -10.86 -4.96 7.28
CA THR A 332 -10.55 -3.96 8.30
C THR A 332 -9.96 -4.63 9.54
N VAL A 333 -10.64 -5.66 10.04
CA VAL A 333 -10.15 -6.46 11.17
C VAL A 333 -8.83 -7.13 10.83
N ALA A 334 -8.71 -7.73 9.64
CA ALA A 334 -7.48 -8.39 9.20
C ALA A 334 -6.29 -7.42 9.14
N VAL A 335 -6.43 -6.25 8.54
CA VAL A 335 -5.36 -5.23 8.42
C VAL A 335 -4.93 -4.74 9.80
N ILE A 336 -5.86 -4.51 10.72
CA ILE A 336 -5.52 -4.16 12.12
C ILE A 336 -4.71 -5.28 12.77
N LEU A 337 -5.07 -6.55 12.57
CA LEU A 337 -4.33 -7.71 13.08
C LEU A 337 -2.96 -7.88 12.40
N PHE A 338 -2.86 -7.63 11.09
CA PHE A 338 -1.58 -7.62 10.36
C PHE A 338 -0.65 -6.56 10.95
N ALA A 339 -1.13 -5.31 11.05
CA ALA A 339 -0.37 -4.22 11.64
C ALA A 339 0.04 -4.52 13.09
N PHE A 340 -0.86 -5.09 13.88
CA PHE A 340 -0.58 -5.54 15.25
C PHE A 340 0.58 -6.54 15.30
N SER A 341 0.48 -7.60 14.50
CA SER A 341 1.45 -8.70 14.47
C SER A 341 2.83 -8.24 14.01
N SER A 342 2.88 -7.33 13.04
CA SER A 342 4.12 -6.70 12.55
C SER A 342 4.74 -5.83 13.65
N MET A 343 3.94 -5.00 14.33
CA MET A 343 4.43 -4.13 15.41
C MET A 343 5.06 -4.91 16.57
N ILE A 344 4.44 -5.99 17.03
CA ILE A 344 5.00 -6.77 18.14
C ILE A 344 6.31 -7.48 17.75
N SER A 345 6.43 -7.94 16.49
CA SER A 345 7.64 -8.56 15.97
C SER A 345 8.78 -7.54 15.78
N TRP A 346 8.48 -6.40 15.17
CA TRP A 346 9.46 -5.32 14.97
C TRP A 346 9.91 -4.65 16.26
N SER A 347 9.06 -4.64 17.30
CA SER A 347 9.48 -4.24 18.65
C SER A 347 10.58 -5.15 19.18
N TYR A 348 10.47 -6.47 18.96
CA TYR A 348 11.53 -7.40 19.36
C TYR A 348 12.82 -7.18 18.55
N TYR A 349 12.72 -6.99 17.23
CA TYR A 349 13.88 -6.74 16.36
C TYR A 349 14.65 -5.49 16.78
N GLY A 350 13.93 -4.37 16.95
CA GLY A 350 14.54 -3.13 17.39
C GLY A 350 15.08 -3.22 18.81
N TYR A 351 14.43 -3.97 19.72
CA TYR A 351 14.96 -4.18 21.06
C TYR A 351 16.28 -4.95 21.05
N GLN A 352 16.45 -5.96 20.19
CA GLN A 352 17.75 -6.66 20.10
C GLN A 352 18.86 -5.69 19.70
N ALA A 353 18.63 -4.85 18.68
CA ALA A 353 19.57 -3.82 18.27
C ALA A 353 19.80 -2.74 19.36
N TRP A 354 18.75 -2.33 20.06
CA TRP A 354 18.83 -1.39 21.18
C TRP A 354 19.67 -1.95 22.34
N SER A 355 19.43 -3.21 22.70
CA SER A 355 20.14 -3.90 23.77
C SER A 355 21.62 -4.16 23.45
N TYR A 356 21.95 -4.28 22.16
CA TYR A 356 23.34 -4.38 21.70
C TYR A 356 24.11 -3.07 21.92
N LEU A 357 23.47 -1.91 21.70
CA LEU A 357 24.11 -0.60 21.85
C LEU A 357 24.13 -0.10 23.31
N PHE A 358 23.04 -0.31 24.04
CA PHE A 358 22.84 0.30 25.36
C PHE A 358 22.87 -0.72 26.51
N GLY A 359 23.15 -1.98 26.22
CA GLY A 359 23.19 -3.07 27.19
C GLY A 359 21.81 -3.68 27.53
N ARG A 360 21.83 -4.75 28.33
CA ARG A 360 20.65 -5.60 28.63
C ARG A 360 20.04 -5.37 30.02
N SER A 361 19.95 -4.12 30.47
CA SER A 361 19.30 -3.81 31.75
C SER A 361 17.78 -3.69 31.61
N LYS A 362 17.02 -4.03 32.66
CA LYS A 362 15.55 -3.85 32.67
C LYS A 362 15.15 -2.41 32.38
N ARG A 363 15.91 -1.43 32.89
CA ARG A 363 15.66 -0.01 32.65
C ARG A 363 15.75 0.32 31.15
N VAL A 364 16.81 -0.14 30.49
CA VAL A 364 17.04 0.08 29.05
C VAL A 364 15.94 -0.58 28.21
N GLU A 365 15.49 -1.77 28.61
CA GLU A 365 14.37 -2.47 27.99
C GLU A 365 13.06 -1.68 28.04
N TYR A 366 12.68 -1.21 29.23
CA TYR A 366 11.43 -0.47 29.39
C TYR A 366 11.47 0.90 28.72
N ILE A 367 12.62 1.57 28.68
CA ILE A 367 12.79 2.81 27.91
C ILE A 367 12.50 2.55 26.43
N TYR A 368 13.11 1.52 25.85
CA TYR A 368 12.89 1.20 24.44
C TYR A 368 11.43 0.86 24.15
N LYS A 369 10.79 0.00 24.97
CA LYS A 369 9.39 -0.37 24.78
C LYS A 369 8.45 0.83 24.95
N GLY A 370 8.73 1.72 25.90
CA GLY A 370 7.98 2.97 26.08
C GLY A 370 8.08 3.90 24.88
N LEU A 371 9.29 4.08 24.33
CA LEU A 371 9.50 4.82 23.09
C LEU A 371 8.76 4.15 21.92
N PHE A 372 8.86 2.83 21.78
CA PHE A 372 8.16 2.08 20.74
C PHE A 372 6.65 2.33 20.79
N CYS A 373 6.03 2.22 21.98
CA CYS A 373 4.63 2.55 22.21
C CYS A 373 4.27 4.00 21.88
N LEU A 374 5.15 4.98 22.16
CA LEU A 374 4.93 6.37 21.79
C LEU A 374 4.89 6.55 20.27
N PHE A 375 5.81 5.91 19.54
CA PHE A 375 5.85 5.98 18.08
C PHE A 375 4.64 5.33 17.41
N VAL A 376 3.95 4.37 18.06
CA VAL A 376 2.65 3.84 17.57
C VAL A 376 1.60 4.94 17.51
N ILE A 377 1.56 5.79 18.54
CA ILE A 377 0.61 6.91 18.64
C ILE A 377 0.93 7.96 17.58
N VAL A 378 2.20 8.35 17.48
CA VAL A 378 2.67 9.31 16.47
C VAL A 378 2.40 8.80 15.06
N GLY A 379 2.63 7.51 14.80
CA GLY A 379 2.38 6.90 13.51
C GLY A 379 0.94 6.99 13.04
N ALA A 380 -0.01 6.65 13.92
CA ALA A 380 -1.44 6.73 13.60
C ALA A 380 -1.93 8.17 13.35
N ALA A 381 -1.30 9.16 13.98
CA ALA A 381 -1.67 10.57 13.82
C ALA A 381 -0.92 11.29 12.68
N ALA A 382 0.17 10.71 12.16
CA ALA A 382 1.02 11.34 11.16
C ALA A 382 0.44 11.26 9.73
N GLN A 383 0.89 12.14 8.85
CA GLN A 383 0.59 12.03 7.42
C GLN A 383 1.33 10.85 6.79
N LEU A 384 0.61 10.05 5.99
CA LEU A 384 1.13 8.81 5.39
C LEU A 384 2.44 9.02 4.60
N GLY A 385 2.55 10.08 3.82
CA GLY A 385 3.75 10.36 3.01
C GLY A 385 5.02 10.52 3.86
N ALA A 386 4.93 11.24 4.98
CA ALA A 386 6.06 11.41 5.90
C ALA A 386 6.49 10.07 6.52
N VAL A 387 5.51 9.25 6.89
CA VAL A 387 5.74 7.92 7.48
C VAL A 387 6.39 6.97 6.48
N ILE A 388 5.93 6.95 5.22
CA ILE A 388 6.51 6.14 4.14
C ILE A 388 7.96 6.56 3.90
N ASN A 389 8.22 7.85 3.73
CA ASN A 389 9.56 8.35 3.43
C ASN A 389 10.57 8.01 4.53
N PHE A 390 10.17 8.19 5.79
CA PHE A 390 10.99 7.79 6.94
C PHE A 390 11.24 6.27 6.96
N SER A 391 10.19 5.47 6.73
CA SER A 391 10.27 4.01 6.74
C SER A 391 11.18 3.48 5.64
N ASP A 392 11.01 3.96 4.41
CA ASP A 392 11.83 3.59 3.25
C ASP A 392 13.30 3.93 3.48
N ALA A 393 13.58 5.12 4.02
CA ALA A 393 14.95 5.54 4.32
C ALA A 393 15.62 4.63 5.37
N MET A 394 14.89 4.28 6.43
CA MET A 394 15.43 3.42 7.50
C MET A 394 15.63 1.97 7.05
N ILE A 395 14.70 1.42 6.26
CA ILE A 395 14.81 0.08 5.68
C ILE A 395 15.99 0.01 4.71
N PHE A 396 16.12 1.00 3.83
CA PHE A 396 17.24 1.07 2.90
C PHE A 396 18.58 1.12 3.64
N ALA A 397 18.66 1.95 4.69
CA ALA A 397 19.87 2.04 5.53
C ALA A 397 20.22 0.71 6.21
N MET A 398 19.24 -0.12 6.59
CA MET A 398 19.49 -1.47 7.13
C MET A 398 19.97 -2.46 6.06
N LEU A 399 19.37 -2.40 4.87
CA LEU A 399 19.64 -3.33 3.79
C LEU A 399 21.10 -3.26 3.31
N VAL A 400 21.65 -2.06 3.11
CA VAL A 400 23.00 -1.87 2.57
C VAL A 400 24.09 -2.64 3.35
N PRO A 401 24.30 -2.42 4.66
CA PRO A 401 25.32 -3.12 5.42
C PRO A 401 25.02 -4.62 5.56
N ASN A 402 23.74 -5.01 5.65
CA ASN A 402 23.36 -6.42 5.78
C ASN A 402 23.71 -7.20 4.51
N VAL A 403 23.36 -6.69 3.34
CA VAL A 403 23.68 -7.32 2.05
C VAL A 403 25.20 -7.45 1.86
N ILE A 404 25.97 -6.42 2.20
CA ILE A 404 27.44 -6.49 2.18
C ILE A 404 27.94 -7.62 3.11
N GLY A 405 27.40 -7.71 4.33
CA GLY A 405 27.72 -8.78 5.26
C GLY A 405 27.41 -10.17 4.71
N LEU A 406 26.25 -10.34 4.06
CA LEU A 406 25.86 -11.60 3.42
C LEU A 406 26.82 -12.01 2.30
N PHE A 407 27.27 -11.07 1.47
CA PHE A 407 28.26 -11.35 0.43
C PHE A 407 29.60 -11.81 1.02
N LEU A 408 30.06 -11.16 2.08
CA LEU A 408 31.30 -11.53 2.78
C LEU A 408 31.19 -12.90 3.47
N LEU A 409 30.02 -13.21 4.03
CA LEU A 409 29.76 -14.45 4.78
C LEU A 409 29.26 -15.61 3.89
N LEU A 410 29.12 -15.41 2.58
CA LEU A 410 28.67 -16.42 1.63
C LEU A 410 29.44 -17.76 1.74
N PRO A 411 30.78 -17.80 1.95
CA PRO A 411 31.50 -19.05 2.16
C PRO A 411 31.02 -19.81 3.40
N LYS A 412 30.74 -19.10 4.50
CA LYS A 412 30.28 -19.73 5.75
C LYS A 412 28.87 -20.30 5.61
N VAL A 413 27.99 -19.61 4.88
CA VAL A 413 26.66 -20.13 4.55
C VAL A 413 26.74 -21.43 3.74
N LYS A 414 27.68 -21.50 2.77
CA LYS A 414 27.90 -22.72 1.97
C LYS A 414 28.36 -23.89 2.85
N GLU A 415 29.25 -23.64 3.80
CA GLU A 415 29.75 -24.62 4.77
C GLU A 415 28.63 -25.17 5.67
N GLU A 416 27.86 -24.29 6.32
CA GLU A 416 26.76 -24.70 7.20
C GLU A 416 25.67 -25.47 6.43
N ARG A 417 25.39 -25.07 5.19
CA ARG A 417 24.46 -25.79 4.31
C ARG A 417 24.96 -27.20 3.98
N ALA A 418 26.26 -27.35 3.69
CA ALA A 418 26.85 -28.65 3.40
C ALA A 418 26.79 -29.56 4.64
N ARG A 419 27.19 -29.05 5.80
CA ARG A 419 27.13 -29.74 7.09
C ARG A 419 25.72 -30.25 7.41
N PHE A 420 24.70 -29.42 7.20
CA PHE A 420 23.32 -29.85 7.42
C PHE A 420 22.87 -30.91 6.40
N LYS A 421 23.25 -30.76 5.12
CA LYS A 421 22.95 -31.77 4.08
C LYS A 421 23.59 -33.13 4.36
N GLU A 422 24.76 -33.16 4.96
CA GLU A 422 25.39 -34.41 5.40
C GLU A 422 24.65 -35.03 6.57
N ALA A 423 24.27 -34.22 7.56
CA ALA A 423 23.54 -34.70 8.74
C ALA A 423 22.20 -35.35 8.38
N ILE A 424 21.43 -34.77 7.44
CA ILE A 424 20.13 -35.33 7.02
C ILE A 424 20.24 -36.58 6.15
N LYS A 425 21.42 -36.89 5.59
CA LYS A 425 21.65 -38.15 4.84
C LYS A 425 21.91 -39.34 5.76
N GLN A 426 22.24 -39.08 7.03
CA GLN A 426 22.53 -40.10 8.04
C GLN A 426 21.29 -40.47 8.87
N VAL A 427 20.17 -39.79 8.63
CA VAL A 427 18.83 -40.07 9.18
C VAL A 427 18.03 -40.76 8.09
#